data_AF-A0A969H3F0-F1
#
_entry.id   AF-A0A969H3F0-F1
#
_cell.length_a   1.000
_cell.length_b   1.000
_cell.length_c   1.000
_cell.angle_alpha   90.00
_cell.angle_beta   90.00
_cell.angle_gamma   90.00
#
_symmetry.space_group_name_H-M   'P 1'
#
loop_
_entity.id
_entity.type
_entity.pdbx_description
1 polymer ?
#
loop_
_entity_poly.entity_id
_entity_poly.type
_entity_poly.pdbx_seq_one_letter_code
_entity_poly.pdbx_strand_id
1 'polypeptide(L)'
;MQTEFRAAAQLTNGLIRSVQRVHLSSLTPESFFQNYQKPGTPVVVEGLLDGEPDWDLNFLCEGLGDQEFPVRFYGQQRYQQDKREWTSTGSGVEAQTLKFTEYAAMVRSGEAYEKDAYLARCSLKRSLTLNISALERAEQQ
;
A
#
# COMPACT_ATOMS: atom_id res chain seq x y z
N MET A 1 -33.58 20.26 17.25
CA MET A 1 -32.20 20.68 17.54
C MET A 1 -31.31 19.93 16.55
N GLN A 2 -31.14 20.51 15.37
CA GLN A 2 -30.39 19.93 14.26
C GLN A 2 -29.01 20.60 14.28
N THR A 3 -27.95 19.83 14.45
CA THR A 3 -26.59 20.35 14.39
C THR A 3 -26.03 19.99 13.02
N GLU A 4 -26.04 20.98 12.14
CA GLU A 4 -25.36 20.95 10.85
C GLU A 4 -23.83 20.92 11.07
N PHE A 5 -23.15 19.89 10.56
CA PHE A 5 -21.70 19.95 10.37
C PHE A 5 -21.43 20.39 8.93
N ARG A 6 -21.15 21.68 8.74
CA ARG A 6 -20.59 22.21 7.49
C ARG A 6 -19.09 22.42 7.62
N ALA A 7 -18.39 21.72 6.73
CA ALA A 7 -17.23 22.15 5.95
C ALA A 7 -15.92 22.57 6.65
N ALA A 8 -14.88 21.80 6.34
CA ALA A 8 -13.57 22.35 5.97
C ALA A 8 -13.04 21.60 4.72
N ALA A 9 -13.80 21.68 3.63
CA ALA A 9 -13.29 21.35 2.30
C ALA A 9 -12.99 22.67 1.59
N GLN A 10 -11.77 23.16 1.70
CA GLN A 10 -11.25 24.20 0.82
C GLN A 10 -9.73 24.35 1.01
N LEU A 11 -8.95 23.63 0.22
CA LEU A 11 -7.63 24.11 -0.21
C LEU A 11 -7.33 23.59 -1.63
N THR A 12 -7.19 24.58 -2.51
CA THR A 12 -6.57 24.65 -3.85
C THR A 12 -7.32 24.17 -5.11
N ASN A 13 -7.85 25.18 -5.81
CA ASN A 13 -8.19 25.23 -7.23
C ASN A 13 -6.94 24.98 -8.12
N GLY A 14 -6.56 23.72 -8.28
CA GLY A 14 -5.93 23.23 -9.51
C GLY A 14 -6.93 22.26 -10.13
N LEU A 15 -7.15 22.30 -11.45
CA LEU A 15 -7.90 21.23 -12.12
C LEU A 15 -7.33 19.90 -11.62
N ILE A 16 -8.10 19.13 -10.83
CA ILE A 16 -7.71 17.77 -10.50
C ILE A 16 -7.78 17.05 -11.85
N ARG A 17 -6.65 17.00 -12.56
CA ARG A 17 -6.50 16.14 -13.71
C ARG A 17 -6.63 14.74 -13.14
N SER A 18 -7.82 14.15 -13.31
CA SER A 18 -8.07 12.77 -12.94
C SER A 18 -7.01 11.92 -13.63
N VAL A 19 -6.30 11.09 -12.87
CA VAL A 19 -5.37 10.13 -13.46
C VAL A 19 -6.18 9.22 -14.38
N GLN A 20 -5.74 9.13 -15.64
CA GLN A 20 -6.43 8.31 -16.63
C GLN A 20 -6.43 6.84 -16.18
N ARG A 21 -7.56 6.16 -16.38
CA ARG A 21 -7.74 4.74 -16.10
C ARG A 21 -7.94 4.01 -17.42
N VAL A 22 -7.20 2.93 -17.64
CA VAL A 22 -7.27 2.12 -18.86
C VAL A 22 -7.27 0.65 -18.51
N HIS A 23 -8.05 -0.15 -19.23
CA HIS A 23 -8.06 -1.59 -19.04
C HIS A 23 -6.87 -2.24 -19.76
N LEU A 24 -6.28 -3.28 -19.17
CA LEU A 24 -5.10 -3.98 -19.70
C LEU A 24 -5.33 -4.46 -21.14
N SER A 25 -6.53 -4.94 -21.46
CA SER A 25 -6.88 -5.41 -22.82
C SER A 25 -6.80 -4.32 -23.90
N SER A 26 -6.74 -3.05 -23.51
CA SER A 26 -6.58 -1.90 -24.42
C SER A 26 -5.13 -1.45 -24.60
N LEU A 27 -4.19 -2.09 -23.89
CA LEU A 27 -2.78 -1.75 -23.91
C LEU A 27 -1.97 -2.82 -24.66
N THR A 28 -1.04 -2.34 -25.49
CA THR A 28 0.17 -3.06 -25.88
C THR A 28 1.40 -2.42 -25.23
N PRO A 29 2.53 -3.13 -25.09
CA PRO A 29 3.78 -2.55 -24.60
C PRO A 29 4.18 -1.26 -25.32
N GLU A 30 4.03 -1.22 -26.65
CA GLU A 30 4.36 -0.05 -27.47
C GLU A 30 3.41 1.12 -27.17
N SER A 31 2.10 0.86 -27.10
CA SER A 31 1.13 1.90 -26.79
C SER A 31 1.33 2.45 -25.38
N PHE A 32 1.68 1.60 -24.42
CA PHE A 32 1.97 2.02 -23.05
C PHE A 32 3.23 2.88 -23.00
N PHE A 33 4.29 2.44 -23.68
CA PHE A 33 5.55 3.16 -23.74
C PHE A 33 5.37 4.56 -24.35
N GLN A 34 4.72 4.68 -25.51
CA GLN A 34 4.56 5.95 -26.22
C GLN A 34 3.63 6.91 -25.48
N ASN A 35 2.52 6.42 -24.92
CA ASN A 35 1.46 7.28 -24.39
C ASN A 35 1.65 7.62 -22.91
N TYR A 36 2.34 6.79 -22.12
CA TYR A 36 2.46 6.99 -20.67
C TYR A 36 3.90 7.01 -20.18
N GLN A 37 4.70 5.99 -20.49
CA GLN A 37 6.06 5.87 -19.92
C GLN A 37 7.02 6.95 -20.44
N LYS A 38 7.15 7.07 -21.77
CA LYS A 38 8.03 8.05 -22.42
C LYS A 38 7.70 9.50 -22.05
N PRO A 39 6.42 9.94 -22.02
CA PRO A 39 6.08 11.29 -21.56
C PRO A 39 6.04 11.44 -20.04
N GLY A 40 6.22 10.38 -19.26
CA GLY A 40 6.14 10.43 -17.79
C GLY A 40 4.73 10.74 -17.27
N THR A 41 3.68 10.34 -17.99
CA THR A 41 2.29 10.60 -17.62
C THR A 41 1.75 9.45 -16.78
N PRO A 42 1.24 9.71 -15.55
CA PRO A 42 0.69 8.66 -14.70
C PRO A 42 -0.61 8.10 -15.28
N VAL A 43 -0.78 6.79 -15.13
CA VAL A 43 -1.97 6.04 -15.57
C VAL A 43 -2.27 4.93 -14.58
N VAL A 44 -3.54 4.66 -14.35
CA VAL A 44 -4.01 3.48 -13.61
C VAL A 44 -4.36 2.40 -14.63
N VAL A 45 -3.75 1.22 -14.51
CA VAL A 45 -4.05 0.06 -15.35
C VAL A 45 -5.00 -0.86 -14.59
N GLU A 46 -6.20 -1.05 -15.12
CA GLU A 46 -7.23 -1.95 -14.63
C GLU A 46 -7.11 -3.31 -15.33
N GLY A 47 -7.66 -4.37 -14.75
CA GLY A 47 -7.62 -5.70 -15.37
C GLY A 47 -6.30 -6.46 -15.21
N LEU A 48 -5.29 -5.89 -14.53
CA LEU A 48 -3.99 -6.53 -14.36
C LEU A 48 -4.03 -7.73 -13.40
N LEU A 49 -4.91 -7.67 -12.41
CA LEU A 49 -5.00 -8.65 -11.33
C LEU A 49 -6.31 -9.44 -11.34
N ASP A 50 -7.12 -9.35 -12.39
CA ASP A 50 -8.47 -9.95 -12.45
C ASP A 50 -8.45 -11.50 -12.36
N GLY A 51 -7.31 -12.13 -12.64
CA GLY A 51 -7.11 -13.57 -12.50
C GLY A 51 -6.43 -14.01 -11.20
N GLU A 52 -6.09 -13.06 -10.32
CA GLU A 52 -5.40 -13.34 -9.06
C GLU A 52 -6.40 -13.65 -7.95
N PRO A 53 -6.03 -14.54 -7.00
CA PRO A 53 -6.87 -14.79 -5.83
C PRO A 53 -6.96 -13.53 -4.95
N ASP A 54 -8.01 -13.45 -4.13
CA ASP A 54 -8.12 -12.42 -3.11
C ASP A 54 -7.07 -12.64 -2.00
N TRP A 55 -6.23 -11.64 -1.77
CA TRP A 55 -5.22 -11.67 -0.70
C TRP A 55 -5.80 -11.12 0.60
N ASP A 56 -6.74 -11.86 1.20
CA ASP A 56 -7.27 -11.52 2.51
C ASP A 56 -6.30 -11.87 3.65
N LEU A 57 -6.61 -11.41 4.88
CA LEU A 57 -5.76 -11.68 6.04
C LEU A 57 -5.71 -13.18 6.41
N ASN A 58 -6.70 -13.99 6.04
CA ASN A 58 -6.67 -15.43 6.33
C ASN A 58 -5.68 -16.12 5.39
N PHE A 59 -5.79 -15.87 4.09
CA PHE A 59 -4.87 -16.35 3.06
C PHE A 59 -3.43 -15.95 3.37
N LEU A 60 -3.20 -14.67 3.73
CA LEU A 60 -1.87 -14.19 4.10
C LEU A 60 -1.36 -14.81 5.40
N CYS A 61 -2.22 -15.04 6.40
CA CYS A 61 -1.82 -15.74 7.62
C CYS A 61 -1.46 -17.22 7.36
N GLU A 62 -2.18 -17.92 6.48
CA GLU A 62 -1.83 -19.29 6.07
C GLU A 62 -0.48 -19.35 5.36
N GLY A 63 -0.20 -18.36 4.51
CA GLY A 63 1.00 -18.30 3.70
C GLY A 63 2.26 -17.80 4.42
N LEU A 64 2.11 -16.79 5.28
CA LEU A 64 3.22 -16.13 5.98
C LEU A 64 3.36 -16.63 7.42
N GLY A 65 2.26 -17.01 8.06
CA GLY A 65 2.23 -17.59 9.41
C GLY A 65 3.05 -16.79 10.42
N ASP A 66 3.95 -17.50 11.09
CA ASP A 66 4.80 -16.97 12.17
C ASP A 66 6.11 -16.36 11.66
N GLN A 67 6.22 -16.10 10.36
CA GLN A 67 7.38 -15.40 9.82
C GLN A 67 7.41 -13.97 10.33
N GLU A 68 8.63 -13.52 10.58
CA GLU A 68 8.91 -12.24 11.18
C GLU A 68 9.09 -11.14 10.12
N PHE A 69 8.39 -10.03 10.31
CA PHE A 69 8.43 -8.88 9.42
C PHE A 69 8.66 -7.57 10.18
N PRO A 70 9.34 -6.60 9.55
CA PRO A 70 9.48 -5.27 10.11
C PRO A 70 8.14 -4.53 10.09
N VAL A 71 7.69 -4.04 11.24
CA VAL A 71 6.50 -3.20 11.45
C VAL A 71 6.95 -1.88 12.07
N ARG A 72 6.49 -0.77 11.49
CA ARG A 72 6.77 0.58 11.99
C ARG A 72 5.57 1.10 12.76
N PHE A 73 5.83 1.63 13.95
CA PHE A 73 4.84 2.22 14.84
C PHE A 73 5.04 3.73 14.92
N TYR A 74 4.36 4.49 14.07
CA TYR A 74 4.62 5.94 14.03
C TYR A 74 4.04 6.68 15.23
N GLY A 75 2.94 6.17 15.79
CA GLY A 75 2.19 6.83 16.84
C GLY A 75 1.52 8.12 16.34
N GLN A 76 0.32 8.39 16.84
CA GLN A 76 -0.46 9.57 16.42
C GLN A 76 0.21 10.90 16.80
N GLN A 77 1.16 10.88 17.75
CA GLN A 77 1.89 12.07 18.19
C GLN A 77 2.80 12.65 17.10
N ARG A 78 3.27 11.84 16.13
CA ARG A 78 4.11 12.32 15.02
C ARG A 78 3.41 13.35 14.15
N TYR A 79 2.08 13.26 14.02
CA TYR A 79 1.27 14.21 13.24
C TYR A 79 1.01 15.53 13.98
N GLN A 80 1.38 15.63 15.26
CA GLN A 80 1.27 16.86 16.05
C GLN A 80 2.52 17.75 15.91
N GLN A 81 3.58 17.27 15.26
CA GLN A 81 4.82 18.01 15.04
C GLN A 81 4.85 18.60 13.63
N ASP A 82 5.48 19.76 13.47
CA ASP A 82 5.66 20.37 12.15
C ASP A 82 6.49 19.42 11.26
N LYS A 83 6.01 19.13 10.04
CA LYS A 83 6.69 18.24 9.09
C LYS A 83 8.11 18.70 8.74
N ARG A 84 8.41 20.00 8.89
CA ARG A 84 9.73 20.59 8.65
C ARG A 84 10.72 20.33 9.78
N GLU A 85 10.22 19.97 10.96
CA GLU A 85 11.01 19.62 12.15
C GLU A 85 11.30 18.11 12.21
N TRP A 86 10.82 17.34 11.23
CA TRP A 86 11.12 15.93 11.14
C TRP A 86 12.60 15.73 10.83
N THR A 87 13.37 15.32 11.85
CA THR A 87 14.81 15.08 11.77
C THR A 87 15.18 13.82 10.96
N SER A 88 14.18 13.07 10.47
CA SER A 88 14.36 11.90 9.62
C SER A 88 13.54 12.04 8.33
N THR A 89 14.25 12.08 7.20
CA THR A 89 13.63 11.88 5.88
C THR A 89 13.41 10.38 5.69
N GLY A 90 12.16 9.98 5.46
CA GLY A 90 11.77 8.57 5.51
C GLY A 90 11.68 8.06 6.95
N SER A 91 10.47 8.02 7.49
CA SER A 91 10.07 7.13 8.59
C SER A 91 11.10 6.85 9.70
N GLY A 92 11.83 7.82 10.28
CA GLY A 92 12.89 7.55 11.27
C GLY A 92 12.45 6.98 12.62
N VAL A 93 11.34 6.26 12.62
CA VAL A 93 10.90 5.29 13.60
C VAL A 93 11.54 3.95 13.25
N GLU A 94 12.25 3.39 14.22
CA GLU A 94 12.82 2.05 14.11
C GLU A 94 11.70 1.01 13.90
N ALA A 95 11.92 0.11 12.95
CA ALA A 95 10.99 -1.00 12.74
C ALA A 95 11.17 -2.02 13.86
N GLN A 96 10.06 -2.44 14.46
CA GLN A 96 10.02 -3.59 15.35
C GLN A 96 9.76 -4.84 14.52
N THR A 97 10.29 -5.97 14.95
CA THR A 97 10.04 -7.25 14.28
C THR A 97 8.85 -7.91 14.95
N LEU A 98 7.82 -8.25 14.17
CA LEU A 98 6.64 -8.99 14.63
C LEU A 98 6.39 -10.19 13.74
N LYS A 99 5.77 -11.23 14.28
CA LYS A 99 5.18 -12.28 13.44
C LYS A 99 4.06 -11.70 12.59
N PHE A 100 3.90 -12.20 11.37
CA PHE A 100 2.79 -11.75 10.52
C PHE A 100 1.42 -12.00 11.17
N THR A 101 1.25 -13.14 11.85
CA THR A 101 0.05 -13.46 12.64
C THR A 101 -0.27 -12.43 13.71
N GLU A 102 0.75 -11.90 14.41
CA GLU A 102 0.60 -10.84 15.41
C GLU A 102 0.17 -9.52 14.75
N TYR A 103 0.83 -9.12 13.66
CA TYR A 103 0.43 -7.93 12.91
C TYR A 103 -1.00 -8.05 12.35
N ALA A 104 -1.36 -9.20 11.79
CA ALA A 104 -2.70 -9.46 11.27
C ALA A 104 -3.76 -9.40 12.37
N ALA A 105 -3.45 -9.87 13.58
CA ALA A 105 -4.34 -9.72 14.74
C ALA A 105 -4.57 -8.24 15.08
N MET A 106 -3.53 -7.41 15.04
CA MET A 106 -3.65 -5.96 15.25
C MET A 106 -4.49 -5.27 14.17
N VAL A 107 -4.40 -5.70 12.91
CA VAL A 107 -5.25 -5.16 11.83
C VAL A 107 -6.71 -5.53 12.07
N ARG A 108 -6.98 -6.80 12.44
CA ARG A 108 -8.34 -7.27 12.73
C ARG A 108 -8.97 -6.55 13.93
N SER A 109 -8.19 -6.27 14.98
CA SER A 109 -8.68 -5.58 16.17
C SER A 109 -8.82 -4.07 16.01
N GLY A 110 -8.22 -3.47 14.96
CA GLY A 110 -8.12 -2.02 14.79
C GLY A 110 -6.93 -1.38 15.51
N GLU A 111 -6.19 -2.14 16.32
CA GLU A 111 -5.02 -1.67 17.05
C GLU A 111 -3.93 -1.12 16.12
N ALA A 112 -3.77 -1.70 14.93
CA ALA A 112 -2.83 -1.19 13.93
C ALA A 112 -3.16 0.24 13.51
N TYR A 113 -4.44 0.57 13.37
CA TYR A 113 -4.89 1.93 13.06
C TYR A 113 -4.67 2.88 14.24
N GLU A 114 -5.05 2.46 15.45
CA GLU A 114 -4.88 3.26 16.67
C GLU A 114 -3.41 3.65 16.91
N LYS A 115 -2.49 2.71 16.69
CA LYS A 115 -1.06 2.90 16.89
C LYS A 115 -0.32 3.51 15.70
N ASP A 116 -1.02 3.79 14.59
CA ASP A 116 -0.43 4.18 13.30
C ASP A 116 0.68 3.22 12.87
N ALA A 117 0.37 1.93 12.89
CA ALA A 117 1.29 0.83 12.66
C ALA A 117 1.15 0.24 11.25
N TYR A 118 2.28 0.12 10.53
CA TYR A 118 2.32 -0.41 9.17
C TYR A 118 3.44 -1.41 8.99
N LEU A 119 3.16 -2.47 8.23
CA LEU A 119 4.21 -3.34 7.70
C LEU A 119 5.19 -2.48 6.87
N ALA A 120 6.47 -2.51 7.22
CA ALA A 120 7.50 -1.78 6.50
C ALA A 120 7.75 -2.41 5.13
N ARG A 121 8.27 -1.61 4.19
CA ARG A 121 8.70 -2.10 2.88
C ARG A 121 9.73 -3.22 3.05
N CYS A 122 9.36 -4.44 2.70
CA CYS A 122 10.19 -5.62 2.72
C CYS A 122 9.83 -6.56 1.55
N SER A 123 10.68 -7.52 1.27
CA SER A 123 10.41 -8.56 0.27
C SER A 123 9.73 -9.74 0.92
N LEU A 124 8.61 -10.20 0.37
CA LEU A 124 7.94 -11.44 0.78
C LEU A 124 8.60 -12.69 0.14
N LYS A 125 9.55 -12.53 -0.80
CA LYS A 125 10.12 -13.63 -1.60
C LYS A 125 10.92 -14.66 -0.79
N ARG A 126 11.57 -14.25 0.31
CA ARG A 126 12.36 -15.18 1.14
C ARG A 126 11.51 -16.03 2.09
N SER A 127 10.24 -15.71 2.18
CA SER A 127 9.38 -16.09 3.29
C SER A 127 8.20 -16.93 2.78
N LEU A 128 7.72 -16.63 1.57
CA LEU A 128 6.75 -17.45 0.86
C LEU A 128 7.41 -18.73 0.31
N THR A 129 7.31 -19.84 1.06
CA THR A 129 7.31 -21.20 0.46
C THR A 129 5.94 -21.52 -0.15
N LEU A 130 5.23 -20.49 -0.60
CA LEU A 130 3.96 -20.63 -1.28
C LEU A 130 4.27 -20.91 -2.74
N ASN A 131 3.94 -22.12 -3.19
CA ASN A 131 3.92 -22.48 -4.60
C ASN A 131 2.73 -21.78 -5.28
N ILE A 132 2.77 -20.45 -5.32
CA ILE A 132 1.81 -19.62 -6.04
C ILE A 132 2.41 -19.38 -7.42
N SER A 133 1.95 -20.17 -8.39
CA SER A 133 2.26 -20.04 -9.82
C SER A 133 1.94 -18.64 -10.41
N ALA A 134 1.32 -17.76 -9.63
CA ALA A 134 1.07 -16.38 -10.00
C ALA A 134 2.27 -15.44 -9.73
N LEU A 135 3.08 -15.71 -8.71
CA LEU A 135 4.28 -14.91 -8.42
C LEU A 135 5.42 -15.18 -9.40
N GLU A 136 5.52 -16.40 -9.93
CA GLU A 136 6.56 -16.78 -10.92
C GLU A 136 6.39 -16.06 -12.27
N ARG A 137 5.17 -15.66 -12.63
CA ARG A 137 4.87 -15.01 -13.92
C ARG A 137 5.25 -13.52 -13.94
N ALA A 138 5.34 -12.87 -12.80
CA ALA A 138 5.80 -11.48 -12.68
C ALA A 138 7.34 -11.34 -12.75
N GLU A 139 8.08 -12.45 -12.78
CA GLU A 139 9.55 -12.46 -12.72
C GLU A 139 10.24 -12.80 -14.06
N GLN A 140 9.48 -13.12 -15.10
CA GLN A 140 10.00 -13.48 -16.43
C GLN A 140 9.82 -12.39 -17.49
N GLN A 141 9.52 -11.16 -17.09
CA GLN A 141 9.44 -9.99 -17.98
C GLN A 141 10.34 -8.85 -17.48
#